data_AF-A0A847BD48-F1
#
_entry.id   AF-A0A847BD48-F1
#
_cell.length_a   1.000
_cell.length_b   1.000
_cell.length_c   1.000
_cell.angle_alpha   90.00
_cell.angle_beta   90.00
_cell.angle_gamma   90.00
#
_symmetry.space_group_name_H-M   'P 1'
#
loop_
_entity.id
_entity.type
_entity.pdbx_description
1 polymer ?
#
loop_
_entity_poly.entity_id
_entity_poly.type
_entity_poly.pdbx_seq_one_letter_code
_entity_poly.pdbx_strand_id
1 'polypeptide(L)'
;GQKMSKSKGNVLDPIDLIDGIQLDTLLEKRTGNMMQPQMAKTIAKATRAEFPEGIEPHGTDALRFTFLSQATTGRDIKFDMGRLDGYRNFCNKLWNASRYVLMNAEGQDCGTGGEKVELSLADRWIVSRLQQTEAQVTKALEEFRFDHASQALYEFVWNEYCDWYLELSKPVLWDEGASAEAKRGTRRTLVRVLETILRLAHPMMPYISEEIWQRIAPLAGRASGDGSESIMNQPWPQAASDRVDEAATRDIEWLKGVIVAVRNIRAEMNIAPGKPLDILLTKGGSADRERLEANRRFLAKLAKLESATWLDDPAQAPLSATQLVGDMEVLVPMADLIDKEVELARLTREIEKQDKLISGIEKKLGNESFVAKAPEAVVEKERGKLKEYQTARDLLIEQRDKIAAL
;
A
#
# COMPACT_ATOMS: atom_id res chain seq x y z
N GLY A 1 0.01 -25.26 11.23
CA GLY A 1 1.26 -25.83 11.77
C GLY A 1 1.34 -27.33 11.53
N GLN A 2 0.28 -28.07 11.82
CA GLN A 2 0.19 -29.48 11.40
C GLN A 2 -0.07 -29.59 9.89
N LYS A 3 0.51 -30.61 9.24
CA LYS A 3 0.18 -31.01 7.86
C LYS A 3 -1.33 -31.19 7.71
N MET A 4 -1.91 -30.62 6.64
CA MET A 4 -3.32 -30.83 6.29
C MET A 4 -3.53 -32.28 5.82
N SER A 5 -4.47 -33.00 6.43
CA SER A 5 -4.84 -34.36 6.01
C SER A 5 -6.26 -34.72 6.44
N LYS A 6 -6.97 -35.51 5.62
CA LYS A 6 -8.31 -36.01 5.95
C LYS A 6 -8.34 -36.78 7.27
N SER A 7 -7.25 -37.49 7.61
CA SER A 7 -7.10 -38.19 8.89
C SER A 7 -7.09 -37.27 10.12
N LYS A 8 -6.67 -36.01 9.97
CA LYS A 8 -6.61 -35.03 11.06
C LYS A 8 -7.81 -34.08 11.07
N GLY A 9 -8.67 -34.11 10.05
CA GLY A 9 -9.84 -33.25 9.93
C GLY A 9 -9.54 -31.75 9.82
N ASN A 10 -8.31 -31.40 9.42
CA ASN A 10 -7.82 -30.04 9.26
C ASN A 10 -7.65 -29.65 7.78
N VAL A 11 -8.42 -30.28 6.88
CA VAL A 11 -8.44 -29.95 5.45
C VAL A 11 -9.46 -28.85 5.21
N LEU A 12 -9.08 -27.88 4.39
CA LEU A 12 -9.98 -26.90 3.78
C LEU A 12 -10.06 -27.23 2.30
N ASP A 13 -11.27 -27.20 1.74
CA ASP A 13 -11.45 -27.35 0.30
C ASP A 13 -11.09 -26.03 -0.38
N PRO A 14 -10.21 -26.03 -1.39
CA PRO A 14 -9.92 -24.83 -2.17
C PRO A 14 -11.17 -24.15 -2.74
N ILE A 15 -12.20 -24.90 -3.11
CA ILE A 15 -13.44 -24.33 -3.65
C ILE A 15 -14.19 -23.52 -2.59
N ASP A 16 -14.18 -23.97 -1.33
CA ASP A 16 -14.80 -23.25 -0.21
C ASP A 16 -14.08 -21.92 0.06
N LEU A 17 -12.78 -21.83 -0.23
CA LEU A 17 -12.00 -20.59 -0.14
C LEU A 17 -12.28 -19.65 -1.33
N ILE A 18 -12.58 -20.21 -2.50
CA ILE A 18 -12.84 -19.45 -3.71
C ILE A 18 -14.25 -18.85 -3.67
N ASP A 19 -15.26 -19.70 -3.47
CA ASP A 19 -16.68 -19.38 -3.58
C ASP A 19 -17.30 -18.94 -2.24
N GLY A 20 -16.60 -19.18 -1.14
CA GLY A 20 -17.15 -19.04 0.22
C GLY A 20 -18.06 -20.20 0.61
N ILE A 21 -18.30 -20.35 1.91
CA ILE A 21 -19.19 -21.39 2.46
C ILE A 21 -19.73 -20.97 3.83
N GLN A 22 -21.03 -21.15 4.04
CA GLN A 22 -21.68 -20.87 5.32
C GLN A 22 -21.27 -21.89 6.39
N LEU A 23 -21.28 -21.48 7.67
CA LEU A 23 -20.83 -22.32 8.79
C LEU A 23 -21.50 -23.71 8.81
N ASP A 24 -22.81 -23.80 8.65
CA ASP A 24 -23.53 -25.07 8.77
C ASP A 24 -23.09 -26.07 7.68
N THR A 25 -23.01 -25.62 6.43
CA THR A 25 -22.53 -26.44 5.30
C THR A 25 -21.05 -26.80 5.47
N LEU A 26 -20.23 -25.88 5.99
CA LEU A 26 -18.82 -26.15 6.30
C LEU A 26 -18.67 -27.22 7.38
N LEU A 27 -19.52 -27.19 8.42
CA LEU A 27 -19.55 -28.19 9.48
C LEU A 27 -19.95 -29.57 8.93
N GLU A 28 -21.01 -29.64 8.13
CA GLU A 28 -21.44 -30.87 7.46
C GLU A 28 -20.31 -31.46 6.61
N LYS A 29 -19.69 -30.63 5.76
CA LYS A 29 -18.60 -31.06 4.88
C LYS A 29 -17.36 -31.54 5.65
N ARG A 30 -16.99 -30.83 6.72
CA ARG A 30 -15.82 -31.17 7.55
C ARG A 30 -16.06 -32.34 8.50
N THR A 31 -17.32 -32.72 8.78
CA THR A 31 -17.65 -33.81 9.70
C THR A 31 -18.34 -35.03 9.06
N GLY A 32 -18.84 -34.93 7.83
CA GLY A 32 -19.64 -35.98 7.19
C GLY A 32 -18.86 -37.18 6.65
N ASN A 33 -17.64 -36.99 6.15
CA ASN A 33 -16.84 -38.04 5.47
C ASN A 33 -15.47 -38.24 6.12
N MET A 34 -15.45 -38.43 7.44
CA MET A 34 -14.23 -38.51 8.22
C MET A 34 -13.68 -39.94 8.34
N MET A 35 -12.36 -40.11 8.26
CA MET A 35 -11.71 -41.38 8.58
C MET A 35 -11.73 -41.73 10.07
N GLN A 36 -11.90 -40.73 10.95
CA GLN A 36 -11.92 -40.89 12.41
C GLN A 36 -13.17 -40.22 13.00
N PRO A 37 -14.36 -40.86 12.95
CA PRO A 37 -15.63 -40.25 13.36
C PRO A 37 -15.65 -39.67 14.79
N GLN A 38 -14.86 -40.25 15.71
CA GLN A 38 -14.72 -39.77 17.08
C GLN A 38 -14.17 -38.33 17.19
N MET A 39 -13.45 -37.84 16.17
CA MET A 39 -12.91 -36.48 16.16
C MET A 39 -13.95 -35.42 15.75
N ALA A 40 -15.14 -35.82 15.28
CA ALA A 40 -16.14 -34.91 14.72
C ALA A 40 -16.53 -33.78 15.69
N LYS A 41 -16.71 -34.09 16.98
CA LYS A 41 -17.03 -33.07 18.00
C LYS A 41 -15.92 -32.04 18.17
N THR A 42 -14.67 -32.48 18.18
CA THR A 42 -13.49 -31.62 18.33
C THR A 42 -13.31 -30.72 17.11
N ILE A 43 -13.44 -31.28 15.90
CA ILE A 43 -13.34 -30.52 14.66
C ILE A 43 -14.48 -29.53 14.53
N ALA A 44 -15.72 -29.93 14.83
CA ALA A 44 -16.86 -29.02 14.81
C ALA A 44 -16.69 -27.85 15.80
N LYS A 45 -16.10 -28.09 16.97
CA LYS A 45 -15.76 -27.04 17.93
C LYS A 45 -14.68 -26.10 17.39
N ALA A 46 -13.62 -26.65 16.80
CA ALA A 46 -12.53 -25.87 16.21
C ALA A 46 -13.01 -25.04 15.01
N THR A 47 -13.79 -25.62 14.09
CA THR A 47 -14.38 -24.94 12.94
C THR A 47 -15.23 -23.75 13.37
N ARG A 48 -16.10 -23.89 14.39
CA ARG A 48 -16.89 -22.76 14.91
C ARG A 48 -16.04 -21.66 15.52
N ALA A 49 -14.90 -22.01 16.13
CA ALA A 49 -14.00 -21.03 16.72
C ALA A 49 -13.18 -20.28 15.66
N GLU A 50 -12.77 -20.97 14.59
CA GLU A 50 -11.94 -20.43 13.53
C GLU A 50 -12.76 -19.71 12.45
N PHE A 51 -13.96 -20.20 12.16
CA PHE A 51 -14.86 -19.74 11.11
C PHE A 51 -16.28 -19.54 11.66
N PRO A 52 -16.49 -18.58 12.59
CA PRO A 52 -17.77 -18.42 13.28
C PRO A 52 -18.94 -18.14 12.34
N GLU A 53 -18.70 -17.45 11.22
CA GLU A 53 -19.69 -17.14 10.18
C GLU A 53 -19.49 -17.99 8.91
N GLY A 54 -18.58 -18.97 8.95
CA GLY A 54 -18.11 -19.67 7.76
C GLY A 54 -16.89 -19.00 7.12
N ILE A 55 -16.71 -19.21 5.82
CA ILE A 55 -15.60 -18.68 5.02
C ILE A 55 -16.18 -17.72 3.98
N GLU A 56 -15.68 -16.49 3.96
CA GLU A 56 -16.00 -15.50 2.93
C GLU A 56 -15.37 -15.88 1.59
N PRO A 57 -15.97 -15.49 0.45
CA PRO A 57 -15.35 -15.70 -0.87
C PRO A 57 -14.08 -14.86 -1.05
N HIS A 58 -13.02 -15.50 -1.58
CA HIS A 58 -11.76 -14.81 -1.93
C HIS A 58 -11.44 -14.83 -3.42
N GLY A 59 -12.02 -15.77 -4.19
CA GLY A 59 -11.74 -15.93 -5.61
C GLY A 59 -10.43 -16.65 -5.93
N THR A 60 -10.36 -17.23 -7.13
CA THR A 60 -9.27 -18.11 -7.55
C THR A 60 -7.91 -17.41 -7.63
N ASP A 61 -7.86 -16.18 -8.12
CA ASP A 61 -6.60 -15.44 -8.28
C ASP A 61 -5.97 -15.08 -6.94
N ALA A 62 -6.77 -14.69 -5.95
CA ALA A 62 -6.27 -14.43 -4.60
C ALA A 62 -5.68 -15.70 -3.98
N LEU A 63 -6.35 -16.84 -4.15
CA LEU A 63 -5.87 -18.12 -3.65
C LEU A 63 -4.57 -18.55 -4.33
N ARG A 64 -4.49 -18.45 -5.67
CA ARG A 64 -3.28 -18.75 -6.45
C ARG A 64 -2.11 -17.87 -6.02
N PHE A 65 -2.33 -16.55 -5.94
CA PHE A 65 -1.29 -15.61 -5.55
C PHE A 65 -0.81 -15.87 -4.11
N THR A 66 -1.73 -16.22 -3.20
CA THR A 66 -1.38 -16.61 -1.83
C THR A 66 -0.39 -17.78 -1.81
N PHE A 67 -0.68 -18.87 -2.52
CA PHE A 67 0.23 -20.01 -2.55
C PHE A 67 1.56 -19.70 -3.22
N LEU A 68 1.55 -18.95 -4.33
CA LEU A 68 2.78 -18.57 -5.05
C LEU A 68 3.68 -17.68 -4.21
N SER A 69 3.11 -16.70 -3.49
CA SER A 69 3.85 -15.84 -2.56
C SER A 69 4.49 -16.59 -1.38
N GLN A 70 3.97 -17.78 -1.06
CA GLN A 70 4.44 -18.63 0.04
C GLN A 70 5.34 -19.78 -0.43
N ALA A 71 5.52 -19.96 -1.74
CA ALA A 71 6.22 -21.09 -2.34
C ALA A 71 7.75 -20.97 -2.23
N THR A 72 8.27 -20.59 -1.05
CA THR A 72 9.71 -20.55 -0.78
C THR A 72 10.25 -21.97 -0.66
N THR A 73 11.34 -22.25 -1.39
CA THR A 73 11.98 -23.57 -1.43
C THR A 73 12.38 -24.08 -0.05
N GLY A 74 12.08 -25.36 0.22
CA GLY A 74 12.53 -26.06 1.43
C GLY A 74 11.82 -25.67 2.72
N ARG A 75 10.69 -24.94 2.65
CA ARG A 75 9.87 -24.58 3.81
C ARG A 75 8.45 -25.10 3.68
N ASP A 76 7.88 -25.56 4.79
CA ASP A 76 6.46 -25.88 4.87
C ASP A 76 5.62 -24.61 4.73
N ILE A 77 4.58 -24.68 3.88
CA ILE A 77 3.61 -23.59 3.74
C ILE A 77 2.64 -23.63 4.93
N LYS A 78 2.77 -22.65 5.83
CA LYS A 78 1.75 -22.38 6.83
C LYS A 78 0.67 -21.49 6.18
N PHE A 79 -0.37 -22.14 5.68
CA PHE A 79 -1.54 -21.44 5.16
C PHE A 79 -2.18 -20.57 6.25
N ASP A 80 -2.55 -19.36 5.89
CA ASP A 80 -3.04 -18.30 6.78
C ASP A 80 -4.15 -17.52 6.07
N MET A 81 -5.34 -17.48 6.68
CA MET A 81 -6.50 -16.80 6.09
C MET A 81 -6.29 -15.29 5.97
N GLY A 82 -5.55 -14.67 6.90
CA GLY A 82 -5.26 -13.24 6.85
C GLY A 82 -4.40 -12.86 5.63
N ARG A 83 -3.49 -13.74 5.19
CA ARG A 83 -2.78 -13.55 3.92
C ARG A 83 -3.69 -13.67 2.70
N LEU A 84 -4.62 -14.63 2.70
CA LEU A 84 -5.61 -14.76 1.63
C LEU A 84 -6.50 -13.51 1.54
N ASP A 85 -6.95 -12.96 2.68
CA ASP A 85 -7.65 -11.68 2.75
C ASP A 85 -6.83 -10.54 2.13
N GLY A 86 -5.53 -10.48 2.48
CA GLY A 86 -4.58 -9.51 1.93
C GLY A 86 -4.49 -9.57 0.40
N TYR A 87 -4.41 -10.77 -0.17
CA TYR A 87 -4.33 -10.93 -1.64
C TYR A 87 -5.66 -10.78 -2.35
N ARG A 88 -6.80 -11.02 -1.70
CA ARG A 88 -8.10 -10.56 -2.21
C ARG A 88 -8.13 -9.04 -2.34
N ASN A 89 -7.62 -8.32 -1.34
CA ASN A 89 -7.51 -6.86 -1.39
C ASN A 89 -6.54 -6.40 -2.49
N PHE A 90 -5.49 -7.17 -2.77
CA PHE A 90 -4.59 -6.91 -3.91
C PHE A 90 -5.28 -7.03 -5.26
N CYS A 91 -6.07 -8.09 -5.49
CA CYS A 91 -6.89 -8.21 -6.69
C CYS A 91 -7.86 -7.01 -6.83
N ASN A 92 -8.50 -6.60 -5.73
CA ASN A 92 -9.37 -5.42 -5.72
C ASN A 92 -8.60 -4.12 -6.01
N LYS A 93 -7.36 -3.97 -5.51
CA LYS A 93 -6.50 -2.82 -5.82
C LYS A 93 -6.20 -2.74 -7.33
N LEU A 94 -5.86 -3.86 -7.97
CA LEU A 94 -5.64 -3.95 -9.41
C LEU A 94 -6.90 -3.58 -10.22
N TRP A 95 -8.07 -4.06 -9.77
CA TRP A 95 -9.36 -3.70 -10.38
C TRP A 95 -9.67 -2.21 -10.25
N ASN A 96 -9.43 -1.60 -9.09
CA ASN A 96 -9.66 -0.16 -8.90
C ASN A 96 -8.67 0.69 -9.71
N ALA A 97 -7.41 0.25 -9.83
CA ALA A 97 -6.43 0.89 -10.68
C ALA A 97 -6.87 0.87 -12.16
N SER A 98 -7.38 -0.26 -12.66
CA SER A 98 -7.87 -0.34 -14.04
C SER A 98 -9.09 0.54 -14.28
N ARG A 99 -10.03 0.63 -13.34
CA ARG A 99 -11.16 1.56 -13.41
C ARG A 99 -10.70 3.02 -13.51
N TYR A 100 -9.70 3.42 -12.72
CA TYR A 100 -9.12 4.76 -12.82
C TYR A 100 -8.50 5.00 -14.19
N VAL A 101 -7.72 4.06 -14.72
CA VAL A 101 -7.09 4.18 -16.05
C VAL A 101 -8.16 4.31 -17.14
N LEU A 102 -9.16 3.42 -17.15
CA LEU A 102 -10.26 3.43 -18.12
C LEU A 102 -11.01 4.76 -18.09
N MET A 103 -11.35 5.26 -16.89
CA MET A 103 -12.04 6.55 -16.72
C MET A 103 -11.28 7.72 -17.36
N ASN A 104 -9.95 7.68 -17.41
CA ASN A 104 -9.12 8.76 -17.95
C ASN A 104 -8.64 8.54 -19.39
N ALA A 105 -8.78 7.33 -19.93
CA ALA A 105 -8.23 6.90 -21.21
C ALA A 105 -9.28 6.51 -22.25
N GLU A 106 -10.44 5.98 -21.83
CA GLU A 106 -11.51 5.56 -22.74
C GLU A 106 -12.09 6.78 -23.48
N GLY A 107 -12.17 6.69 -24.81
CA GLY A 107 -12.58 7.81 -25.66
C GLY A 107 -11.57 8.97 -25.73
N GLN A 108 -10.35 8.79 -25.23
CA GLN A 108 -9.29 9.80 -25.23
C GLN A 108 -8.09 9.35 -26.07
N ASP A 109 -7.32 10.32 -26.53
CA ASP A 109 -6.07 10.07 -27.24
C ASP A 109 -5.01 9.49 -26.28
N CYS A 110 -4.71 8.21 -26.46
CA CYS A 110 -3.68 7.45 -25.74
C CYS A 110 -2.38 7.32 -26.54
N GLY A 111 -2.25 8.03 -27.66
CA GLY A 111 -1.07 8.06 -28.51
C GLY A 111 -0.74 6.70 -29.13
N THR A 112 -1.72 5.96 -29.62
CA THR A 112 -1.49 4.73 -30.39
C THR A 112 -1.11 5.02 -31.84
N GLY A 113 -1.45 6.19 -32.39
CA GLY A 113 -1.19 6.61 -33.77
C GLY A 113 0.21 7.17 -34.05
N GLY A 114 1.12 7.15 -33.07
CA GLY A 114 2.49 7.64 -33.22
C GLY A 114 2.64 9.16 -33.09
N GLU A 115 1.60 9.85 -32.63
CA GLU A 115 1.61 11.29 -32.37
C GLU A 115 2.64 11.65 -31.29
N LYS A 116 3.10 12.91 -31.33
CA LYS A 116 4.03 13.47 -30.36
C LYS A 116 3.45 13.37 -28.95
N VAL A 117 4.27 12.93 -28.00
CA VAL A 117 3.94 12.94 -26.57
C VAL A 117 4.98 13.74 -25.81
N GLU A 118 4.56 14.30 -24.69
CA GLU A 118 5.43 14.89 -23.69
C GLU A 118 5.31 14.05 -22.42
N LEU A 119 6.44 13.50 -21.94
CA LEU A 119 6.47 12.68 -20.74
C LEU A 119 6.89 13.54 -19.55
N SER A 120 6.04 13.57 -18.53
CA SER A 120 6.36 14.19 -17.24
C SER A 120 7.46 13.43 -16.52
N LEU A 121 8.00 14.03 -15.45
CA LEU A 121 8.94 13.36 -14.55
C LEU A 121 8.37 12.03 -14.03
N ALA A 122 7.10 12.02 -13.62
CA ALA A 122 6.41 10.84 -13.12
C ALA A 122 6.27 9.75 -14.19
N ASP A 123 6.00 10.14 -15.44
CA ASP A 123 5.89 9.19 -16.56
C ASP A 123 7.22 8.50 -16.86
N ARG A 124 8.32 9.26 -16.91
CA ARG A 124 9.66 8.68 -17.12
C ARG A 124 10.06 7.76 -15.97
N TRP A 125 9.78 8.18 -14.74
CA TRP A 125 10.06 7.40 -13.55
C TRP A 125 9.33 6.06 -13.53
N ILE A 126 8.01 6.03 -13.74
CA ILE A 126 7.27 4.76 -13.64
C ILE A 126 7.68 3.79 -14.75
N VAL A 127 8.05 4.31 -15.94
CA VAL A 127 8.59 3.49 -17.04
C VAL A 127 9.93 2.89 -16.64
N SER A 128 10.82 3.67 -16.04
CA SER A 128 12.11 3.20 -15.50
C SER A 128 11.90 2.08 -14.48
N ARG A 129 11.01 2.29 -13.50
CA ARG A 129 10.67 1.29 -12.47
C ARG A 129 10.06 0.03 -13.08
N LEU A 130 9.23 0.15 -14.11
CA LEU A 130 8.68 -0.99 -14.83
C LEU A 130 9.79 -1.87 -15.44
N GLN A 131 10.85 -1.28 -16.02
CA GLN A 131 11.93 -2.07 -16.61
C GLN A 131 12.65 -2.93 -15.56
N GLN A 132 12.86 -2.36 -14.37
CA GLN A 132 13.47 -3.07 -13.26
C GLN A 132 12.57 -4.20 -12.75
N THR A 133 11.25 -3.95 -12.64
CA THR A 133 10.26 -4.97 -12.27
C THR A 133 10.18 -6.10 -13.29
N GLU A 134 10.15 -5.80 -14.59
CA GLU A 134 10.17 -6.79 -15.67
C GLU A 134 11.37 -7.73 -15.53
N ALA A 135 12.57 -7.16 -15.34
CA ALA A 135 13.80 -7.94 -15.15
C ALA A 135 13.75 -8.81 -13.88
N GLN A 136 13.27 -8.26 -12.76
CA GLN A 136 13.17 -8.97 -11.49
C GLN A 136 12.17 -10.13 -11.55
N VAL A 137 10.96 -9.89 -12.07
CA VAL A 137 9.92 -10.91 -12.21
C VAL A 137 10.37 -11.99 -13.18
N THR A 138 10.95 -11.62 -14.32
CA THR A 138 11.45 -12.58 -15.32
C THR A 138 12.51 -13.50 -14.71
N LYS A 139 13.54 -12.92 -14.08
CA LYS A 139 14.59 -13.70 -13.41
C LYS A 139 14.03 -14.63 -12.33
N ALA A 140 13.10 -14.13 -11.51
CA ALA A 140 12.49 -14.93 -10.45
C ALA A 140 11.69 -16.11 -11.02
N LEU A 141 10.98 -15.93 -12.14
CA LEU A 141 10.27 -17.03 -12.80
C LEU A 141 11.23 -18.04 -13.44
N GLU A 142 12.31 -17.60 -14.07
CA GLU A 142 13.37 -18.48 -14.63
C GLU A 142 14.03 -19.34 -13.55
N GLU A 143 14.19 -18.80 -12.35
CA GLU A 143 14.76 -19.51 -11.18
C GLU A 143 13.70 -20.28 -10.37
N PHE A 144 12.45 -20.37 -10.85
CA PHE A 144 11.31 -20.98 -10.14
C PHE A 144 11.01 -20.38 -8.75
N ARG A 145 11.43 -19.13 -8.53
CA ARG A 145 11.21 -18.34 -7.32
C ARG A 145 9.92 -17.51 -7.42
N PHE A 146 8.78 -18.22 -7.45
CA PHE A 146 7.45 -17.60 -7.51
C PHE A 146 7.15 -16.67 -6.33
N ASP A 147 7.76 -16.92 -5.18
CA ASP A 147 7.70 -16.05 -4.00
C ASP A 147 8.31 -14.67 -4.28
N HIS A 148 9.50 -14.62 -4.88
CA HIS A 148 10.13 -13.36 -5.29
C HIS A 148 9.39 -12.69 -6.45
N ALA A 149 8.90 -13.46 -7.44
CA ALA A 149 8.13 -12.91 -8.54
C ALA A 149 6.84 -12.23 -8.04
N SER A 150 6.12 -12.89 -7.13
CA SER A 150 4.91 -12.36 -6.49
C SER A 150 5.22 -11.11 -5.67
N GLN A 151 6.30 -11.12 -4.89
CA GLN A 151 6.70 -9.97 -4.09
C GLN A 151 7.08 -8.75 -4.96
N ALA A 152 7.92 -8.93 -5.97
CA ALA A 152 8.34 -7.85 -6.86
C ALA A 152 7.14 -7.23 -7.61
N LEU A 153 6.23 -8.06 -8.10
CA LEU A 153 4.99 -7.59 -8.75
C LEU A 153 4.09 -6.84 -7.76
N TYR A 154 3.88 -7.38 -6.56
CA TYR A 154 3.06 -6.74 -5.53
C TYR A 154 3.62 -5.36 -5.16
N GLU A 155 4.92 -5.28 -4.88
CA GLU A 155 5.59 -4.02 -4.50
C GLU A 155 5.48 -2.98 -5.61
N PHE A 156 5.70 -3.36 -6.88
CA PHE A 156 5.56 -2.43 -7.99
C PHE A 156 4.12 -1.95 -8.17
N VAL A 157 3.14 -2.86 -8.20
CA VAL A 157 1.74 -2.50 -8.44
C VAL A 157 1.20 -1.66 -7.29
N TRP A 158 1.41 -2.09 -6.05
CA TRP A 158 0.85 -1.41 -4.89
C TRP A 158 1.60 -0.12 -4.57
N ASN A 159 2.90 -0.24 -4.31
CA ASN A 159 3.68 0.84 -3.71
C ASN A 159 4.15 1.86 -4.73
N GLU A 160 4.34 1.50 -6.00
CA GLU A 160 4.86 2.43 -7.01
C GLU A 160 3.75 2.92 -7.94
N TYR A 161 3.06 1.99 -8.61
CA TYR A 161 2.04 2.34 -9.60
C TYR A 161 0.82 2.96 -8.93
N CYS A 162 0.19 2.26 -7.98
CA CYS A 162 -1.06 2.73 -7.39
C CYS A 162 -0.87 3.87 -6.39
N ASP A 163 0.07 3.74 -5.44
CA ASP A 163 0.19 4.71 -4.35
C ASP A 163 0.85 6.02 -4.78
N TRP A 164 1.67 6.00 -5.85
CA TRP A 164 2.37 7.19 -6.35
C TRP A 164 2.01 7.55 -7.78
N TYR A 165 2.20 6.68 -8.76
CA TYR A 165 2.07 7.10 -10.16
C TYR A 165 0.63 7.53 -10.52
N LEU A 166 -0.39 6.79 -10.08
CA LEU A 166 -1.79 7.19 -10.29
C LEU A 166 -2.14 8.54 -9.62
N GLU A 167 -1.47 8.90 -8.53
CA GLU A 167 -1.65 10.20 -7.88
C GLU A 167 -0.90 11.29 -8.64
N LEU A 168 0.34 11.00 -9.06
CA LEU A 168 1.20 11.90 -9.84
C LEU A 168 0.67 12.15 -11.25
N SER A 169 -0.17 11.30 -11.82
CA SER A 169 -0.83 11.56 -13.12
C SER A 169 -1.94 12.60 -13.03
N LYS A 170 -2.60 12.75 -11.86
CA LYS A 170 -3.78 13.62 -11.70
C LYS A 170 -3.49 15.10 -12.00
N PRO A 171 -2.39 15.72 -11.53
CA PRO A 171 -2.09 17.11 -11.82
C PRO A 171 -1.91 17.44 -13.31
N VAL A 172 -1.65 16.45 -14.16
CA VAL A 172 -1.60 16.61 -15.63
C VAL A 172 -2.98 16.37 -16.24
N LEU A 173 -3.64 15.26 -15.87
CA LEU A 173 -4.92 14.87 -16.48
C LEU A 173 -6.08 15.80 -16.14
N TRP A 174 -6.10 16.35 -14.93
CA TRP A 174 -7.16 17.22 -14.43
C TRP A 174 -6.84 18.70 -14.56
N ASP A 175 -5.74 19.02 -15.23
CA ASP A 175 -5.41 20.39 -15.57
C ASP A 175 -6.04 20.80 -16.89
N GLU A 176 -6.87 21.84 -16.87
CA GLU A 176 -7.39 22.45 -18.10
C GLU A 176 -6.27 23.11 -18.93
N GLY A 177 -5.21 23.60 -18.28
CA GLY A 177 -4.07 24.24 -18.92
C GLY A 177 -2.98 23.30 -19.46
N ALA A 178 -3.07 21.99 -19.24
CA ALA A 178 -2.05 21.05 -19.70
C ALA A 178 -2.15 20.82 -21.21
N SER A 179 -1.00 20.77 -21.88
CA SER A 179 -0.91 20.53 -23.32
C SER A 179 -1.55 19.20 -23.71
N ALA A 180 -2.03 19.10 -24.95
CA ALA A 180 -2.56 17.86 -25.49
C ALA A 180 -1.49 16.75 -25.49
N GLU A 181 -0.23 17.12 -25.77
CA GLU A 181 0.94 16.25 -25.76
C GLU A 181 1.24 15.68 -24.38
N ALA A 182 1.12 16.49 -23.32
CA ALA A 182 1.32 16.05 -21.93
C ALA A 182 0.19 15.10 -21.49
N LYS A 183 -1.07 15.47 -21.76
CA LYS A 183 -2.22 14.58 -21.45
C LYS A 183 -2.11 13.25 -22.20
N ARG A 184 -1.74 13.27 -23.48
CA ARG A 184 -1.49 12.07 -24.29
C ARG A 184 -0.34 11.25 -23.72
N GLY A 185 0.77 11.89 -23.34
CA GLY A 185 1.93 11.23 -22.72
C GLY A 185 1.58 10.49 -21.43
N THR A 186 0.84 11.13 -20.54
CA THR A 186 0.39 10.52 -19.28
C THR A 186 -0.62 9.39 -19.51
N ARG A 187 -1.61 9.56 -20.40
CA ARG A 187 -2.56 8.48 -20.75
C ARG A 187 -1.86 7.28 -21.38
N ARG A 188 -0.97 7.54 -22.35
CA ARG A 188 -0.15 6.50 -23.00
C ARG A 188 0.63 5.71 -21.95
N THR A 189 1.24 6.39 -20.99
CA THR A 189 2.06 5.76 -19.95
C THR A 189 1.20 4.94 -18.99
N LEU A 190 0.10 5.50 -18.46
CA LEU A 190 -0.88 4.77 -17.63
C LEU A 190 -1.33 3.46 -18.28
N VAL A 191 -1.79 3.54 -19.52
CA VAL A 191 -2.35 2.39 -20.22
C VAL A 191 -1.28 1.34 -20.53
N ARG A 192 -0.10 1.75 -21.02
CA ARG A 192 0.98 0.80 -21.36
C ARG A 192 1.61 0.14 -20.15
N VAL A 193 1.78 0.87 -19.04
CA VAL A 193 2.29 0.30 -17.79
C VAL A 193 1.28 -0.70 -17.22
N LEU A 194 -0.02 -0.34 -17.18
CA LEU A 194 -1.06 -1.27 -16.73
C LEU A 194 -1.15 -2.52 -17.61
N GLU A 195 -1.13 -2.37 -18.93
CA GLU A 195 -1.11 -3.50 -19.88
C GLU A 195 0.04 -4.47 -19.56
N THR A 196 1.21 -3.93 -19.27
CA THR A 196 2.40 -4.73 -18.98
C THR A 196 2.34 -5.38 -17.59
N ILE A 197 1.82 -4.67 -16.58
CA ILE A 197 1.51 -5.23 -15.26
C ILE A 197 0.62 -6.48 -15.41
N LEU A 198 -0.42 -6.40 -16.24
CA LEU A 198 -1.35 -7.51 -16.44
C LEU A 198 -0.66 -8.72 -17.07
N ARG A 199 0.22 -8.51 -18.06
CA ARG A 199 1.01 -9.60 -18.66
C ARG A 199 1.97 -10.24 -17.64
N LEU A 200 2.65 -9.45 -16.81
CA LEU A 200 3.49 -9.97 -15.73
C LEU A 200 2.68 -10.73 -14.66
N ALA A 201 1.46 -10.27 -14.39
CA ALA A 201 0.57 -10.86 -13.39
C ALA A 201 -0.11 -12.16 -13.85
N HIS A 202 -0.31 -12.33 -15.16
CA HIS A 202 -1.16 -13.39 -15.71
C HIS A 202 -0.79 -14.82 -15.28
N PRO A 203 0.50 -15.22 -15.20
CA PRO A 203 0.85 -16.54 -14.68
C PRO A 203 0.38 -16.80 -13.24
N MET A 204 0.23 -15.74 -12.44
CA MET A 204 -0.17 -15.80 -11.04
C MET A 204 -1.69 -15.60 -10.85
N MET A 205 -2.28 -14.66 -11.60
CA MET A 205 -3.67 -14.21 -11.47
C MET A 205 -4.38 -14.17 -12.83
N PRO A 206 -4.62 -15.31 -13.50
CA PRO A 206 -5.05 -15.32 -14.90
C PRO A 206 -6.44 -14.77 -15.16
N TYR A 207 -7.39 -14.89 -14.23
CA TYR A 207 -8.78 -14.52 -14.53
C TYR A 207 -8.97 -13.01 -14.52
N ILE A 208 -8.55 -12.34 -13.45
CA ILE A 208 -8.64 -10.88 -13.33
C ILE A 208 -7.72 -10.17 -14.31
N SER A 209 -6.55 -10.74 -14.61
CA SER A 209 -5.62 -10.12 -15.57
C SER A 209 -6.17 -10.18 -16.99
N GLU A 210 -6.76 -11.30 -17.41
CA GLU A 210 -7.44 -11.44 -18.70
C GLU A 210 -8.61 -10.44 -18.80
N GLU A 211 -9.52 -10.46 -17.82
CA GLU A 211 -10.71 -9.60 -17.83
C GLU A 211 -10.35 -8.11 -17.96
N ILE A 212 -9.34 -7.65 -17.21
CA ILE A 212 -8.88 -6.27 -17.32
C ILE A 212 -8.16 -6.02 -18.66
N TRP A 213 -7.31 -6.96 -19.11
CA TRP A 213 -6.49 -6.79 -20.30
C TRP A 213 -7.33 -6.64 -21.56
N GLN A 214 -8.46 -7.35 -21.68
CA GLN A 214 -9.41 -7.20 -22.79
C GLN A 214 -9.84 -5.74 -23.02
N ARG A 215 -9.94 -4.95 -21.95
CA ARG A 215 -10.31 -3.52 -22.03
C ARG A 215 -9.12 -2.57 -22.18
N ILE A 216 -7.97 -2.94 -21.63
CA ILE A 216 -6.77 -2.09 -21.57
C ILE A 216 -5.90 -2.23 -22.83
N ALA A 217 -5.74 -3.44 -23.35
CA ALA A 217 -4.86 -3.75 -24.47
C ALA A 217 -5.19 -2.97 -25.76
N PRO A 218 -6.47 -2.73 -26.13
CA PRO A 218 -6.79 -1.91 -27.30
C PRO A 218 -6.31 -0.47 -27.14
N LEU A 219 -6.50 0.12 -25.96
CA LEU A 219 -6.02 1.46 -25.62
C LEU A 219 -4.47 1.52 -25.64
N ALA A 220 -3.81 0.40 -25.35
CA ALA A 220 -2.35 0.28 -25.38
C ALA A 220 -1.78 0.05 -26.80
N GLY A 221 -2.65 -0.20 -27.80
CA GLY A 221 -2.25 -0.63 -29.14
C GLY A 221 -1.66 -2.04 -29.15
N ARG A 222 -2.15 -2.92 -28.27
CA ARG A 222 -1.71 -4.31 -28.10
C ARG A 222 -2.73 -5.35 -28.55
N ALA A 223 -3.97 -4.93 -28.79
CA ALA A 223 -5.03 -5.79 -29.29
C ALA A 223 -6.03 -5.01 -30.17
N SER A 224 -6.81 -5.71 -30.99
CA SER A 224 -7.88 -5.13 -31.82
C SER A 224 -9.07 -4.62 -30.99
N GLY A 225 -9.35 -5.26 -29.85
CA GLY A 225 -10.50 -4.97 -28.99
C GLY A 225 -11.80 -5.68 -29.37
N ASP A 226 -11.76 -6.67 -30.28
CA ASP A 226 -12.91 -7.50 -30.64
C ASP A 226 -13.06 -8.78 -29.79
N GLY A 227 -12.16 -8.98 -28.82
CA GLY A 227 -12.14 -10.15 -27.93
C GLY A 227 -11.55 -11.41 -28.54
N SER A 228 -10.95 -11.34 -29.74
CA SER A 228 -10.33 -12.50 -30.39
C SER A 228 -8.94 -12.85 -29.85
N GLU A 229 -8.26 -11.90 -29.21
CA GLU A 229 -6.94 -12.07 -28.62
C GLU A 229 -7.05 -12.38 -27.12
N SER A 230 -6.18 -13.24 -26.60
CA SER A 230 -6.06 -13.52 -25.16
C SER A 230 -4.69 -13.12 -24.67
N ILE A 231 -4.63 -12.57 -23.46
CA ILE A 231 -3.37 -12.19 -22.81
C ILE A 231 -2.41 -13.39 -22.69
N MET A 232 -2.94 -14.61 -22.57
CA MET A 232 -2.16 -15.85 -22.46
C MET A 232 -1.27 -16.10 -23.69
N ASN A 233 -1.66 -15.58 -24.86
CA ASN A 233 -0.92 -15.75 -26.12
C ASN A 233 -0.01 -14.56 -26.45
N GLN A 234 0.05 -13.54 -25.57
CA GLN A 234 0.85 -12.34 -25.82
C GLN A 234 2.33 -12.57 -25.51
N PRO A 235 3.24 -11.89 -26.22
CA PRO A 235 4.66 -11.94 -25.90
C PRO A 235 4.94 -11.52 -24.46
N TRP A 236 5.86 -12.23 -23.80
CA TRP A 236 6.32 -11.85 -22.47
C TRP A 236 6.99 -10.47 -22.50
N PRO A 237 6.75 -9.58 -21.52
CA PRO A 237 7.43 -8.30 -21.42
C PRO A 237 8.96 -8.44 -21.36
N GLN A 238 9.68 -7.54 -22.03
CA GLN A 238 11.15 -7.54 -22.03
C GLN A 238 11.66 -6.17 -21.59
N ALA A 239 12.47 -6.18 -20.53
CA ALA A 239 13.10 -4.99 -20.01
C ALA A 239 14.04 -4.36 -21.03
N ALA A 240 13.92 -3.04 -21.19
CA ALA A 240 14.74 -2.25 -22.10
C ALA A 240 15.62 -1.30 -21.28
N SER A 241 16.93 -1.58 -21.22
CA SER A 241 17.88 -0.83 -20.39
C SER A 241 18.00 0.66 -20.76
N ASP A 242 17.72 1.01 -22.01
CA ASP A 242 17.68 2.39 -22.53
C ASP A 242 16.49 3.21 -22.00
N ARG A 243 15.50 2.54 -21.38
CA ARG A 243 14.35 3.18 -20.73
C ARG A 243 14.51 3.34 -19.22
N VAL A 244 15.64 2.90 -18.65
CA VAL A 244 15.97 3.14 -17.25
C VAL A 244 16.46 4.60 -17.12
N ASP A 245 15.74 5.39 -16.34
CA ASP A 245 16.02 6.79 -16.07
C ASP A 245 16.31 6.97 -14.56
N GLU A 246 17.60 6.87 -14.22
CA GLU A 246 18.09 7.04 -12.85
C GLU A 246 17.93 8.47 -12.33
N ALA A 247 17.94 9.47 -13.22
CA ALA A 247 17.72 10.85 -12.83
C ALA A 247 16.26 11.07 -12.44
N ALA A 248 15.32 10.60 -13.28
CA ALA A 248 13.89 10.66 -12.94
C ALA A 248 13.56 9.92 -11.64
N THR A 249 14.25 8.79 -11.40
CA THR A 249 14.11 8.03 -10.15
C THR A 249 14.56 8.82 -8.94
N ARG A 250 15.76 9.42 -8.96
CA ARG A 250 16.25 10.25 -7.86
C ARG A 250 15.33 11.45 -7.58
N ASP A 251 14.82 12.10 -8.63
CA ASP A 251 13.99 13.29 -8.48
C ASP A 251 12.58 12.95 -7.97
N ILE A 252 12.01 11.81 -8.36
CA ILE A 252 10.75 11.34 -7.76
C ILE A 252 10.95 10.90 -6.31
N GLU A 253 12.05 10.21 -5.95
CA GLU A 253 12.29 9.85 -4.55
C GLU A 253 12.46 11.10 -3.66
N TRP A 254 13.10 12.15 -4.17
CA TRP A 254 13.12 13.46 -3.50
C TRP A 254 11.71 14.04 -3.33
N LEU A 255 10.89 14.02 -4.40
CA LEU A 255 9.52 14.52 -4.37
C LEU A 255 8.66 13.74 -3.36
N LYS A 256 8.77 12.41 -3.35
CA LYS A 256 8.12 11.53 -2.38
C LYS A 256 8.55 11.89 -0.96
N GLY A 257 9.85 12.08 -0.74
CA GLY A 257 10.42 12.49 0.55
C GLY A 257 9.77 13.76 1.10
N VAL A 258 9.67 14.81 0.28
CA VAL A 258 9.01 16.07 0.70
C VAL A 258 7.51 15.84 0.99
N ILE A 259 6.79 15.10 0.15
CA ILE A 259 5.36 14.83 0.36
C ILE A 259 5.13 14.03 1.66
N VAL A 260 5.96 13.01 1.92
CA VAL A 260 5.90 12.20 3.14
C VAL A 260 6.24 13.04 4.36
N ALA A 261 7.27 13.88 4.30
CA ALA A 261 7.64 14.81 5.37
C ALA A 261 6.44 15.71 5.76
N VAL A 262 5.78 16.32 4.78
CA VAL A 262 4.58 17.14 5.03
C VAL A 262 3.43 16.30 5.61
N ARG A 263 3.19 15.09 5.11
CA ARG A 263 2.15 14.20 5.65
C ARG A 263 2.43 13.80 7.10
N ASN A 264 3.68 13.52 7.44
CA ASN A 264 4.09 13.20 8.80
C ASN A 264 3.87 14.39 9.72
N ILE A 265 4.29 15.60 9.31
CA ILE A 265 4.02 16.82 10.08
C ILE A 265 2.51 16.99 10.30
N ARG A 266 1.68 16.82 9.25
CA ARG A 266 0.22 16.91 9.41
C ARG A 266 -0.32 15.93 10.44
N ALA A 267 0.14 14.67 10.42
CA ALA A 267 -0.30 13.66 11.36
C ALA A 267 0.17 13.97 12.80
N GLU A 268 1.46 14.29 12.96
CA GLU A 268 2.08 14.66 14.25
C GLU A 268 1.47 15.92 14.85
N MET A 269 1.01 16.84 14.02
CA MET A 269 0.45 18.13 14.44
C MET A 269 -1.09 18.14 14.41
N ASN A 270 -1.71 16.98 14.17
CA ASN A 270 -3.16 16.79 14.07
C ASN A 270 -3.86 17.79 13.12
N ILE A 271 -3.18 18.14 12.02
CA ILE A 271 -3.68 19.08 11.02
C ILE A 271 -4.57 18.32 10.03
N ALA A 272 -5.78 18.86 9.79
CA ALA A 272 -6.72 18.27 8.85
C ALA A 272 -6.09 18.06 7.45
N PRO A 273 -6.28 16.89 6.81
CA PRO A 273 -5.67 16.57 5.51
C PRO A 273 -6.00 17.56 4.38
N GLY A 274 -7.15 18.22 4.46
CA GLY A 274 -7.60 19.20 3.47
C GLY A 274 -7.15 20.64 3.69
N LYS A 275 -6.55 20.97 4.86
CA LYS A 275 -6.11 22.34 5.16
C LYS A 275 -4.87 22.69 4.32
N PRO A 276 -4.89 23.74 3.48
CA PRO A 276 -3.69 24.19 2.77
C PRO A 276 -2.56 24.54 3.75
N LEU A 277 -1.32 24.22 3.38
CA LEU A 277 -0.13 24.54 4.18
C LEU A 277 0.88 25.36 3.38
N ASP A 278 1.54 26.29 4.06
CA ASP A 278 2.78 26.87 3.60
C ASP A 278 3.95 26.02 4.10
N ILE A 279 4.93 25.77 3.24
CA ILE A 279 6.17 25.10 3.64
C ILE A 279 7.38 25.93 3.27
N LEU A 280 8.43 25.79 4.08
CA LEU A 280 9.75 26.32 3.81
C LEU A 280 10.72 25.15 3.66
N LEU A 281 11.65 25.26 2.71
CA LEU A 281 12.73 24.30 2.50
C LEU A 281 14.06 25.01 2.72
N THR A 282 14.95 24.43 3.53
CA THR A 282 16.26 25.02 3.84
C THR A 282 17.31 23.92 4.07
N LYS A 283 18.58 24.32 4.22
CA LYS A 283 19.75 23.43 4.41
C LYS A 283 19.99 22.38 3.31
N GLY A 284 19.26 22.44 2.19
CA GLY A 284 19.53 21.62 1.01
C GLY A 284 20.49 22.29 0.02
N GLY A 285 20.85 21.56 -1.04
CA GLY A 285 21.75 22.02 -2.10
C GLY A 285 21.05 22.67 -3.30
N SER A 286 21.83 23.10 -4.30
CA SER A 286 21.29 23.67 -5.55
C SER A 286 20.37 22.70 -6.29
N ALA A 287 20.70 21.40 -6.28
CA ALA A 287 19.87 20.36 -6.89
C ALA A 287 18.49 20.26 -6.24
N ASP A 288 18.37 20.45 -4.92
CA ASP A 288 17.08 20.44 -4.23
C ASP A 288 16.24 21.66 -4.59
N ARG A 289 16.88 22.82 -4.74
CA ARG A 289 16.23 24.04 -5.23
C ARG A 289 15.72 23.86 -6.65
N GLU A 290 16.51 23.28 -7.55
CA GLU A 290 16.08 22.97 -8.93
C GLU A 290 14.89 21.99 -8.95
N ARG A 291 14.92 20.94 -8.12
CA ARG A 291 13.80 20.00 -7.98
C ARG A 291 12.54 20.66 -7.44
N LEU A 292 12.68 21.55 -6.45
CA LEU A 292 11.56 22.34 -5.92
C LEU A 292 10.91 23.13 -7.05
N GLU A 293 11.70 23.92 -7.78
CA GLU A 293 11.19 24.75 -8.89
C GLU A 293 10.50 23.92 -9.98
N ALA A 294 11.13 22.82 -10.39
CA ALA A 294 10.59 21.94 -11.43
C ALA A 294 9.28 21.23 -11.01
N ASN A 295 9.04 21.03 -9.71
CA ASN A 295 7.95 20.20 -9.21
C ASN A 295 6.94 20.92 -8.29
N ARG A 296 7.01 22.26 -8.17
CA ARG A 296 6.10 23.08 -7.34
C ARG A 296 4.63 22.67 -7.48
N ARG A 297 4.20 22.47 -8.72
CA ARG A 297 2.82 22.12 -9.05
C ARG A 297 2.41 20.76 -8.47
N PHE A 298 3.28 19.75 -8.60
CA PHE A 298 3.02 18.41 -8.05
C PHE A 298 2.97 18.46 -6.53
N LEU A 299 3.93 19.16 -5.90
CA LEU A 299 3.96 19.38 -4.45
C LEU A 299 2.67 20.05 -3.95
N ALA A 300 2.26 21.15 -4.59
CA ALA A 300 1.06 21.90 -4.21
C ALA A 300 -0.21 21.02 -4.23
N LYS A 301 -0.37 20.19 -5.26
CA LYS A 301 -1.57 19.33 -5.38
C LYS A 301 -1.52 18.12 -4.45
N LEU A 302 -0.39 17.43 -4.34
CA LEU A 302 -0.26 16.15 -3.63
C LEU A 302 -0.04 16.28 -2.13
N ALA A 303 0.62 17.35 -1.68
CA ALA A 303 0.81 17.67 -0.27
C ALA A 303 -0.17 18.75 0.26
N LYS A 304 -1.09 19.23 -0.60
CA LYS A 304 -2.08 20.28 -0.31
C LYS A 304 -1.40 21.54 0.21
N LEU A 305 -0.52 22.11 -0.60
CA LEU A 305 0.26 23.29 -0.25
C LEU A 305 -0.34 24.55 -0.89
N GLU A 306 -0.34 25.62 -0.12
CA GLU A 306 -0.59 26.98 -0.60
C GLU A 306 0.68 27.56 -1.21
N SER A 307 1.81 27.42 -0.50
CA SER A 307 3.13 27.79 -1.00
C SER A 307 4.24 26.81 -0.57
N ALA A 308 5.35 26.84 -1.30
CA ALA A 308 6.56 26.10 -0.98
C ALA A 308 7.78 26.99 -1.27
N THR A 309 8.41 27.56 -0.25
CA THR A 309 9.43 28.61 -0.45
C THR A 309 10.81 28.11 -0.04
N TRP A 310 11.83 28.46 -0.83
CA TRP A 310 13.20 28.21 -0.44
C TRP A 310 13.69 29.28 0.53
N LEU A 311 14.30 28.86 1.64
CA LEU A 311 14.88 29.74 2.64
C LEU A 311 16.40 29.60 2.62
N ASP A 312 17.09 30.63 2.13
CA ASP A 312 18.56 30.64 2.00
C ASP A 312 19.27 30.69 3.36
N ASP A 313 18.71 31.38 4.34
CA ASP A 313 19.25 31.49 5.70
C ASP A 313 18.37 30.75 6.72
N PRO A 314 18.79 29.57 7.22
CA PRO A 314 18.04 28.82 8.22
C PRO A 314 17.74 29.60 9.50
N ALA A 315 18.54 30.63 9.84
CA ALA A 315 18.31 31.44 11.03
C ALA A 315 17.05 32.34 10.93
N GLN A 316 16.53 32.53 9.72
CA GLN A 316 15.29 33.28 9.46
C GLN A 316 14.04 32.41 9.48
N ALA A 317 14.19 31.10 9.74
CA ALA A 317 13.05 30.20 9.81
C ALA A 317 12.13 30.61 10.97
N PRO A 318 10.83 30.85 10.72
CA PRO A 318 9.88 31.02 11.80
C PRO A 318 9.77 29.70 12.58
N LEU A 319 9.19 29.80 13.76
CA LEU A 319 8.85 28.65 14.57
C LEU A 319 7.99 27.65 13.77
N SER A 320 8.53 26.46 13.55
CA SER A 320 8.00 25.48 12.60
C SER A 320 8.13 24.05 13.10
N ALA A 321 7.19 23.19 12.71
CA ALA A 321 7.41 21.75 12.74
C ALA A 321 8.38 21.37 11.62
N THR A 322 9.35 20.49 11.90
CA THR A 322 10.46 20.19 10.99
C THR A 322 10.59 18.70 10.76
N GLN A 323 10.79 18.31 9.50
CA GLN A 323 11.14 16.94 9.08
C GLN A 323 12.33 17.00 8.12
N LEU A 324 13.11 15.91 8.06
CA LEU A 324 14.31 15.82 7.23
C LEU A 324 14.05 15.03 5.94
N VAL A 325 14.65 15.49 4.84
CA VAL A 325 14.72 14.80 3.56
C VAL A 325 16.18 14.81 3.11
N GLY A 326 16.92 13.75 3.47
CA GLY A 326 18.38 13.80 3.42
C GLY A 326 18.92 14.83 4.41
N ASP A 327 19.77 15.74 3.94
CA ASP A 327 20.30 16.85 4.74
C ASP A 327 19.41 18.10 4.72
N MET A 328 18.37 18.11 3.88
CA MET A 328 17.43 19.23 3.74
C MET A 328 16.34 19.17 4.80
N GLU A 329 15.97 20.33 5.34
CA GLU A 329 14.84 20.49 6.26
C GLU A 329 13.59 20.96 5.52
N VAL A 330 12.47 20.30 5.79
CA VAL A 330 11.11 20.70 5.39
C VAL A 330 10.40 21.23 6.62
N LEU A 331 10.03 22.51 6.58
CA LEU A 331 9.44 23.23 7.69
C LEU A 331 8.00 23.63 7.38
N VAL A 332 7.11 23.46 8.35
CA VAL A 332 5.72 23.97 8.32
C VAL A 332 5.58 25.03 9.41
N PRO A 333 5.46 26.33 9.05
CA PRO A 333 5.25 27.40 10.02
C PRO A 333 3.96 27.22 10.80
N MET A 334 4.04 27.30 12.14
CA MET A 334 2.93 26.89 13.00
C MET A 334 1.97 28.00 13.42
N ALA A 335 2.34 29.27 13.18
CA ALA A 335 1.67 30.44 13.74
C ALA A 335 0.15 30.51 13.47
N ASP A 336 -0.32 30.06 12.30
CA ASP A 336 -1.74 30.10 11.91
C ASP A 336 -2.42 28.71 11.88
N LEU A 337 -1.70 27.67 12.32
CA LEU A 337 -2.13 26.29 12.14
C LEU A 337 -2.71 25.66 13.39
N ILE A 338 -2.21 26.05 14.56
CA ILE A 338 -2.57 25.47 15.86
C ILE A 338 -2.83 26.55 16.89
N ASP A 339 -3.95 26.44 17.58
CA ASP A 339 -4.15 27.10 18.86
C ASP A 339 -3.39 26.31 19.93
N LYS A 340 -2.22 26.82 20.33
CA LYS A 340 -1.30 26.16 21.26
C LYS A 340 -1.99 25.81 22.58
N GLU A 341 -2.82 26.68 23.12
CA GLU A 341 -3.49 26.45 24.39
C GLU A 341 -4.52 25.32 24.28
N VAL A 342 -5.31 25.32 23.21
CA VAL A 342 -6.28 24.27 22.93
C VAL A 342 -5.59 22.91 22.73
N GLU A 343 -4.48 22.89 22.00
CA GLU A 343 -3.76 21.65 21.70
C GLU A 343 -3.03 21.09 22.94
N LEU A 344 -2.39 21.94 23.74
CA LEU A 344 -1.80 21.53 25.02
C LEU A 344 -2.88 21.00 25.97
N ALA A 345 -4.06 21.63 26.02
CA ALA A 345 -5.18 21.15 26.82
C ALA A 345 -5.71 19.79 26.32
N ARG A 346 -5.80 19.59 25.00
CA ARG A 346 -6.19 18.31 24.39
C ARG A 346 -5.20 17.20 24.74
N LEU A 347 -3.91 17.43 24.51
CA LEU A 347 -2.84 16.47 24.79
C LEU A 347 -2.78 16.12 26.27
N THR A 348 -2.92 17.11 27.16
CA THR A 348 -2.97 16.87 28.61
C THR A 348 -4.14 15.94 28.98
N ARG A 349 -5.34 16.15 28.42
CA ARG A 349 -6.50 15.27 28.66
C ARG A 349 -6.28 13.85 28.12
N GLU A 350 -5.62 13.70 26.98
CA GLU A 350 -5.30 12.38 26.41
C GLU A 350 -4.25 11.65 27.25
N ILE A 351 -3.21 12.34 27.71
CA ILE A 351 -2.20 11.80 28.63
C ILE A 351 -2.88 11.33 29.92
N GLU A 352 -3.74 12.17 30.53
CA GLU A 352 -4.50 11.78 31.73
C GLU A 352 -5.39 10.54 31.52
N LYS A 353 -5.97 10.38 30.32
CA LYS A 353 -6.75 9.20 29.97
C LYS A 353 -5.86 7.95 29.89
N GLN A 354 -4.68 8.06 29.29
CA GLN A 354 -3.72 6.96 29.25
C GLN A 354 -3.22 6.60 30.65
N ASP A 355 -2.89 7.59 31.48
CA ASP A 355 -2.46 7.38 32.86
C ASP A 355 -3.52 6.64 33.70
N LYS A 356 -4.81 6.94 33.50
CA LYS A 356 -5.90 6.19 34.16
C LYS A 356 -5.96 4.73 33.72
N LEU A 357 -5.75 4.45 32.43
CA LEU A 357 -5.73 3.08 31.91
C LEU A 357 -4.51 2.30 32.43
N ILE A 358 -3.33 2.92 32.38
CA ILE A 358 -2.06 2.40 32.90
C ILE A 358 -2.22 2.06 34.38
N SER A 359 -2.69 3.01 35.19
CA SER A 359 -2.90 2.80 36.64
C SER A 359 -3.88 1.65 36.93
N GLY A 360 -4.92 1.50 36.12
CA GLY A 360 -5.88 0.39 36.25
C GLY A 360 -5.22 -0.98 36.03
N ILE A 361 -4.37 -1.10 35.01
CA ILE A 361 -3.66 -2.34 34.68
C ILE A 361 -2.53 -2.61 35.68
N GLU A 362 -1.77 -1.58 36.07
CA GLU A 362 -0.72 -1.70 37.10
C GLU A 362 -1.29 -2.18 38.44
N LYS A 363 -2.45 -1.68 38.87
CA LYS A 363 -3.14 -2.19 40.07
C LYS A 363 -3.53 -3.66 39.94
N LYS A 364 -3.96 -4.08 38.75
CA LYS A 364 -4.35 -5.47 38.47
C LYS A 364 -3.13 -6.40 38.47
N LEU A 365 -2.02 -5.97 37.86
CA LEU A 365 -0.76 -6.71 37.80
C LEU A 365 0.02 -6.67 39.14
N GLY A 366 -0.17 -5.64 39.96
CA GLY A 366 0.40 -5.53 41.31
C GLY A 366 -0.34 -6.35 42.36
N ASN A 367 -1.51 -6.91 42.04
CA ASN A 367 -2.24 -7.80 42.94
C ASN A 367 -1.65 -9.22 42.87
N GLU A 368 -0.89 -9.61 43.89
CA GLU A 368 -0.26 -10.93 43.97
C GLU A 368 -1.24 -12.10 43.81
N SER A 369 -2.47 -11.97 44.33
CA SER A 369 -3.50 -13.00 44.14
C SER A 369 -3.99 -13.10 42.71
N PHE A 370 -3.93 -12.03 41.91
CA PHE A 370 -4.27 -12.09 40.49
C PHE A 370 -3.15 -12.75 39.70
N VAL A 371 -1.90 -12.33 39.91
CA VAL A 371 -0.74 -12.90 39.20
C VAL A 371 -0.56 -14.38 39.51
N ALA A 372 -0.79 -14.80 40.76
CA ALA A 372 -0.63 -16.19 41.16
C ALA A 372 -1.78 -17.11 40.72
N LYS A 373 -3.00 -16.59 40.49
CA LYS A 373 -4.20 -17.40 40.18
C LYS A 373 -4.67 -17.29 38.73
N ALA A 374 -4.34 -16.20 38.03
CA ALA A 374 -4.74 -16.03 36.65
C ALA A 374 -3.90 -16.92 35.72
N PRO A 375 -4.48 -17.43 34.61
CA PRO A 375 -3.70 -18.13 33.60
C PRO A 375 -2.58 -17.24 33.04
N GLU A 376 -1.41 -17.82 32.79
CA GLU A 376 -0.22 -17.10 32.31
C GLU A 376 -0.50 -16.27 31.04
N ALA A 377 -1.27 -16.83 30.10
CA ALA A 377 -1.68 -16.13 28.88
C ALA A 377 -2.51 -14.85 29.15
N VAL A 378 -3.27 -14.80 30.24
CA VAL A 378 -4.04 -13.61 30.64
C VAL A 378 -3.13 -12.56 31.24
N VAL A 379 -2.17 -12.97 32.07
CA VAL A 379 -1.17 -12.07 32.67
C VAL A 379 -0.29 -11.45 31.59
N GLU A 380 0.19 -12.25 30.63
CA GLU A 380 0.99 -11.76 29.50
C GLU A 380 0.20 -10.81 28.59
N LYS A 381 -1.10 -11.08 28.36
CA LYS A 381 -1.96 -10.16 27.61
C LYS A 381 -2.10 -8.81 28.32
N GLU A 382 -2.26 -8.78 29.64
CA GLU A 382 -2.33 -7.53 30.41
C GLU A 382 -0.98 -6.79 30.42
N ARG A 383 0.15 -7.51 30.49
CA ARG A 383 1.50 -6.92 30.35
C ARG A 383 1.72 -6.32 28.97
N GLY A 384 1.28 -7.00 27.91
CA GLY A 384 1.31 -6.47 26.54
C GLY A 384 0.53 -5.16 26.41
N LYS A 385 -0.71 -5.13 26.91
CA LYS A 385 -1.53 -3.91 26.94
C LYS A 385 -0.89 -2.77 27.73
N LEU A 386 -0.28 -3.06 28.88
CA LEU A 386 0.42 -2.05 29.68
C LEU A 386 1.53 -1.39 28.86
N LYS A 387 2.35 -2.19 28.17
CA LYS A 387 3.42 -1.70 27.31
C LYS A 387 2.91 -0.85 26.15
N GLU A 388 1.81 -1.26 25.53
CA GLU A 388 1.15 -0.50 24.46
C GLU A 388 0.68 0.88 24.96
N TYR A 389 -0.01 0.94 26.10
CA TYR A 389 -0.49 2.21 26.66
C TYR A 389 0.66 3.11 27.14
N GLN A 390 1.70 2.56 27.74
CA GLN A 390 2.90 3.31 28.13
C GLN A 390 3.57 3.93 26.90
N THR A 391 3.77 3.15 25.83
CA THR A 391 4.35 3.64 24.58
C THR A 391 3.49 4.76 23.98
N ALA A 392 2.16 4.60 23.95
CA ALA A 392 1.24 5.62 23.45
C ALA A 392 1.28 6.90 24.30
N ARG A 393 1.35 6.80 25.62
CA ARG A 393 1.47 7.95 26.52
C ARG A 393 2.78 8.70 26.30
N ASP A 394 3.89 7.99 26.20
CA ASP A 394 5.21 8.61 26.04
C ASP A 394 5.28 9.40 24.72
N LEU A 395 4.64 8.89 23.66
CA LEU A 395 4.50 9.60 22.39
C LEU A 395 3.67 10.89 22.53
N LEU A 396 2.58 10.86 23.29
CA LEU A 396 1.75 12.05 23.57
C LEU A 396 2.51 13.09 24.41
N ILE A 397 3.35 12.65 25.34
CA ILE A 397 4.22 13.54 26.13
C ILE A 397 5.25 14.21 25.22
N GLU A 398 5.93 13.45 24.37
CA GLU A 398 6.89 14.00 23.40
C GLU A 398 6.21 15.03 22.49
N GLN A 399 5.02 14.72 21.99
CA GLN A 399 4.23 15.65 21.19
C GLN A 399 3.87 16.91 21.97
N ARG A 400 3.38 16.78 23.22
CA ARG A 400 3.06 17.93 24.07
C ARG A 400 4.27 18.82 24.31
N ASP A 401 5.43 18.21 24.57
CA ASP A 401 6.66 18.95 24.85
C ASP A 401 7.15 19.68 23.58
N LYS A 402 6.99 19.08 22.39
CA LYS A 402 7.18 19.76 21.10
C LYS A 402 6.22 20.95 20.94
N ILE A 403 4.91 20.76 21.17
CA ILE A 403 3.92 21.86 21.13
C ILE A 403 4.24 22.94 22.16
N ALA A 404 4.75 22.59 23.34
CA ALA A 404 5.12 23.55 24.37
C ALA A 404 6.35 24.39 23.98
N ALA A 405 7.30 23.76 23.28
CA ALA A 405 8.53 24.39 22.78
C ALA A 405 8.31 25.25 21.53
N LEU A 406 7.24 24.99 20.76
CA LEU A 406 6.69 25.89 19.76
C LEU A 406 6.10 27.12 20.46
#